data_AF-A0A6G0WE33-F1
#
_entry.id   AF-A0A6G0WE33-F1
#
_cell.length_a   1.000
_cell.length_b   1.000
_cell.length_c   1.000
_cell.angle_alpha   90.00
_cell.angle_beta   90.00
_cell.angle_gamma   90.00
#
_symmetry.space_group_name_H-M   'P 1'
#
loop_
_entity.id
_entity.type
_entity.pdbx_description
1 polymer ?
#
loop_
_entity_poly.entity_id
_entity_poly.type
_entity_poly.pdbx_seq_one_letter_code
_entity_poly.pdbx_strand_id
1 'polypeptide(L)'
;MANQTLAMARMDIPRHAAAAADALDALLGRLSRQICVKETPDWHALHVQLDALVHDEDESFVRAVLSHSVWCASSANFTGVTTAVADTLVRAALLPQAPPHAQVQVFHALLDPLLAPCRDDKGRVVKICRWTRGQAPLSSQRCVKRWECLAPAIASLLTEVPALSRELVSSSDLLALVAARVQCALPAIHHLLHLVPCCPSTGSAALVAAVLGAVLKMDWTDPTGVPFRDELLSRILRFFQEVPFKSPSSCTALDVAKKSVLGHSASIGAPLVAQLACTVSSSFALDLCGDLFDEMVAADSPAHFNFLVGFCAHTTCIAVDTVVELIDSLLHEPSLAKYDGLFGALYIASHRRVAVPLAAISPEVKEALNKLPPSLVAYALPTCCNISKPDVARLMHELEFETMTDVAWLDSMPFAPTPLHLRTLEAIRFHRIPLIAALNQRWTPPACPPPTVAVNLHLDPDALKHIFSFLSCKRLCRLASVCRVFRDISHEPWLWQQLHQKHWPTVVCEHPTEFSHDWKTFFKHRYLGMRQLRRSGKFNVWRLCNHCGCLQVLKSELQLENHRRRKHGAPSKRRIYRRNRKTCDESA
;
A
#
# COMPACT_ATOMS: atom_id res chain seq x y z
N MET A 1 33.80 8.18 8.31
CA MET A 1 34.84 8.27 9.36
C MET A 1 34.97 6.90 10.01
N ALA A 2 35.88 6.09 9.49
CA ALA A 2 36.31 4.84 10.10
C ALA A 2 37.47 5.18 11.04
N ASN A 3 37.25 5.20 12.36
CA ASN A 3 38.33 5.32 13.37
C ASN A 3 37.84 5.19 14.82
N GLN A 4 37.02 4.18 15.17
CA GLN A 4 36.81 3.81 16.59
C GLN A 4 36.83 2.30 16.87
N THR A 5 36.84 1.44 15.84
CA THR A 5 37.03 -0.02 16.01
C THR A 5 38.51 -0.45 16.11
N LEU A 6 39.43 0.53 16.16
CA LEU A 6 40.88 0.34 16.28
C LEU A 6 41.47 0.94 17.57
N ALA A 7 40.61 1.23 18.56
CA ALA A 7 41.04 1.53 19.94
C ALA A 7 41.12 0.27 20.83
N MET A 8 41.36 -0.90 20.23
CA MET A 8 42.05 -2.02 20.91
C MET A 8 43.57 -1.92 20.71
N ALA A 9 44.08 -0.74 20.40
CA ALA A 9 45.49 -0.44 20.39
C ALA A 9 45.97 -0.28 21.83
N ARG A 10 46.49 -1.38 22.40
CA ARG A 10 47.45 -1.42 23.50
C ARG A 10 47.15 -0.46 24.66
N MET A 11 46.07 -0.73 25.41
CA MET A 11 46.19 -0.51 26.85
C MET A 11 47.28 -1.47 27.34
N ASP A 12 48.21 -1.00 28.17
CA ASP A 12 49.16 -1.87 28.86
C ASP A 12 48.35 -2.85 29.70
N ILE A 13 48.10 -4.05 29.16
CA ILE A 13 47.31 -5.06 29.82
C ILE A 13 48.07 -5.44 31.09
N PRO A 14 47.49 -5.29 32.29
CA PRO A 14 48.16 -5.68 33.52
C PRO A 14 48.58 -7.14 33.40
N ARG A 15 49.88 -7.43 33.61
CA ARG A 15 50.49 -8.75 33.37
C ARG A 15 49.79 -9.90 34.12
N HIS A 16 48.99 -9.59 35.13
CA HIS A 16 48.23 -10.53 35.95
C HIS A 16 46.80 -10.81 35.44
N ALA A 17 46.27 -10.03 34.49
CA ALA A 17 44.89 -10.20 34.00
C ALA A 17 44.68 -11.52 33.25
N ALA A 18 45.66 -11.98 32.47
CA ALA A 18 45.57 -13.25 31.76
C ALA A 18 45.49 -14.45 32.73
N ALA A 19 46.32 -14.44 33.78
CA ALA A 19 46.30 -15.50 34.80
C ALA A 19 44.98 -15.49 35.61
N ALA A 20 44.46 -14.31 35.93
CA ALA A 20 43.16 -14.17 36.58
C ALA A 20 42.01 -14.64 35.68
N ALA A 21 42.09 -14.40 34.37
CA ALA A 21 41.12 -14.88 33.38
C ALA A 21 41.13 -16.41 33.27
N ASP A 22 42.31 -17.03 33.19
CA ASP A 22 42.46 -18.50 33.16
C ASP A 22 41.88 -19.15 34.43
N ALA A 23 42.15 -18.56 35.60
CA ALA A 23 41.60 -19.02 36.87
C ALA A 23 40.06 -18.92 36.88
N LEU A 24 39.53 -17.81 36.37
CA LEU A 24 38.08 -17.59 36.25
C LEU A 24 37.47 -18.64 35.31
N ASP A 25 38.03 -18.87 34.13
CA ASP A 25 37.53 -19.85 33.17
C ASP A 25 37.53 -21.28 33.73
N ALA A 26 38.56 -21.67 34.48
CA ALA A 26 38.61 -22.96 35.15
C ALA A 26 37.46 -23.13 36.16
N LEU A 27 37.13 -22.06 36.88
CA LEU A 27 36.06 -22.03 37.87
C LEU A 27 34.67 -22.05 37.19
N LEU A 28 34.46 -21.21 36.17
CA LEU A 28 33.20 -21.17 35.41
C LEU A 28 32.93 -22.49 34.68
N GLY A 29 33.97 -23.12 34.15
CA GLY A 29 33.88 -24.44 33.54
C GLY A 29 33.50 -25.54 34.54
N ARG A 30 34.01 -25.46 35.78
CA ARG A 30 33.64 -26.38 36.88
C ARG A 30 32.17 -26.21 37.29
N LEU A 31 31.74 -24.97 37.54
CA LEU A 31 30.36 -24.66 37.91
C LEU A 31 29.37 -25.10 36.83
N SER A 32 29.68 -24.81 35.56
CA SER A 32 28.83 -25.23 34.45
C SER A 32 28.70 -26.76 34.37
N ARG A 33 29.78 -27.50 34.64
CA ARG A 33 29.72 -28.97 34.70
C ARG A 33 28.85 -29.45 35.86
N GLN A 34 29.10 -28.95 37.08
CA GLN A 34 28.32 -29.33 38.27
C GLN A 34 26.81 -29.16 38.03
N ILE A 35 26.40 -28.00 37.50
CA ILE A 35 24.99 -27.72 37.18
C ILE A 35 24.46 -28.70 36.12
N CYS A 36 25.22 -28.98 35.06
CA CYS A 36 24.81 -29.95 34.04
C CYS A 36 24.63 -31.37 34.59
N VAL A 37 25.43 -31.79 35.57
CA VAL A 37 25.29 -33.11 36.22
C VAL A 37 24.34 -33.08 37.42
N LYS A 38 23.65 -31.95 37.67
CA LYS A 38 22.74 -31.72 38.81
C LYS A 38 23.41 -31.83 40.18
N GLU A 39 24.71 -31.59 40.24
CA GLU A 39 25.46 -31.41 41.49
C GLU A 39 25.24 -30.00 42.04
N THR A 40 25.40 -29.82 43.35
CA THR A 40 25.26 -28.52 44.00
C THR A 40 26.48 -27.64 43.65
N PRO A 41 26.30 -26.52 42.95
CA PRO A 41 27.42 -25.64 42.58
C PRO A 41 27.99 -24.90 43.79
N ASP A 42 29.32 -24.83 43.88
CA ASP A 42 30.02 -24.05 44.92
C ASP A 42 30.26 -22.60 44.47
N TRP A 43 29.35 -21.72 44.83
CA TRP A 43 29.42 -20.29 44.47
C TRP A 43 30.42 -19.49 45.31
N HIS A 44 30.91 -20.02 46.43
CA HIS A 44 31.76 -19.24 47.34
C HIS A 44 33.08 -18.83 46.68
N ALA A 45 33.74 -19.78 46.01
CA ALA A 45 34.97 -19.50 45.27
C ALA A 45 34.77 -18.48 44.14
N LEU A 46 33.59 -18.49 43.49
CA LEU A 46 33.25 -17.48 42.48
C LEU A 46 33.15 -16.10 43.10
N HIS A 47 32.41 -15.97 44.21
CA HIS A 47 32.22 -14.68 44.87
C HIS A 47 33.54 -14.07 45.34
N VAL A 48 34.39 -14.86 46.01
CA VAL A 48 35.71 -14.41 46.46
C VAL A 48 36.57 -13.94 45.29
N GLN A 49 36.57 -14.68 44.18
CA GLN A 49 37.36 -14.31 43.02
C GLN A 49 36.84 -13.03 42.37
N LEU A 50 35.53 -12.89 42.15
CA LEU A 50 34.93 -11.70 41.53
C LEU A 50 35.04 -10.47 42.43
N ASP A 51 34.89 -10.61 43.74
CA ASP A 51 35.08 -9.52 44.70
C ASP A 51 36.52 -9.00 44.64
N ALA A 52 37.51 -9.89 44.57
CA ALA A 52 38.92 -9.51 44.41
C ALA A 52 39.17 -8.76 43.10
N LEU A 53 38.51 -9.14 42.00
CA LEU A 53 38.62 -8.41 40.73
C LEU A 53 38.08 -6.99 40.84
N VAL A 54 36.94 -6.80 41.51
CA VAL A 54 36.26 -5.50 41.61
C VAL A 54 36.98 -4.51 42.53
N HIS A 55 37.73 -5.01 43.52
CA HIS A 55 38.49 -4.20 44.47
C HIS A 55 39.97 -4.02 44.10
N ASP A 56 40.36 -4.42 42.88
CA ASP A 56 41.70 -4.14 42.38
C ASP A 56 41.90 -2.61 42.19
N GLU A 57 43.14 -2.14 42.34
CA GLU A 57 43.46 -0.71 42.24
C GLU A 57 43.53 -0.24 40.78
N ASP A 58 43.75 -1.16 39.83
CA ASP A 58 43.83 -0.83 38.39
C ASP A 58 42.43 -0.65 37.79
N GLU A 59 42.19 0.58 37.32
CA GLU A 59 40.93 1.01 36.74
C GLU A 59 40.52 0.24 35.49
N SER A 60 41.35 -0.63 34.92
CA SER A 60 41.04 -1.44 33.73
C SER A 60 40.97 -2.94 34.00
N PHE A 61 41.26 -3.37 35.23
CA PHE A 61 41.52 -4.77 35.54
C PHE A 61 40.32 -5.69 35.32
N VAL A 62 39.14 -5.34 35.84
CA VAL A 62 37.90 -6.12 35.68
C VAL A 62 37.59 -6.35 34.19
N ARG A 63 37.61 -5.27 33.41
CA ARG A 63 37.33 -5.32 31.98
C ARG A 63 38.41 -6.10 31.20
N ALA A 64 39.68 -5.95 31.59
CA ALA A 64 40.78 -6.72 31.02
C ALA A 64 40.64 -8.22 31.30
N VAL A 65 40.36 -8.63 32.54
CA VAL A 65 40.15 -10.04 32.89
C VAL A 65 38.95 -10.62 32.15
N LEU A 66 37.81 -9.93 32.16
CA LEU A 66 36.59 -10.42 31.53
C LEU A 66 36.67 -10.49 30.00
N SER A 67 37.44 -9.61 29.35
CA SER A 67 37.68 -9.65 27.90
C SER A 67 38.57 -10.83 27.46
N HIS A 68 39.41 -11.36 28.35
CA HIS A 68 40.24 -12.54 28.10
C HIS A 68 39.59 -13.85 28.54
N SER A 69 38.58 -13.79 29.43
CA SER A 69 37.83 -14.97 29.88
C SER A 69 36.68 -15.34 28.94
N VAL A 70 36.33 -16.62 28.87
CA VAL A 70 35.18 -17.14 28.12
C VAL A 70 33.92 -17.21 29.00
N TRP A 71 33.72 -16.23 29.87
CA TRP A 71 32.62 -16.22 30.85
C TRP A 71 31.22 -16.13 30.24
N CYS A 72 31.11 -15.60 29.02
CA CYS A 72 29.88 -15.56 28.22
C CYS A 72 29.77 -16.72 27.21
N ALA A 73 30.45 -17.86 27.48
CA ALA A 73 30.37 -19.08 26.69
C ALA A 73 28.92 -19.61 26.60
N SER A 74 28.64 -20.40 25.57
CA SER A 74 27.31 -21.00 25.40
C SER A 74 26.91 -21.84 26.62
N SER A 75 27.83 -22.64 27.16
CA SER A 75 27.59 -23.46 28.36
C SER A 75 27.22 -22.60 29.57
N ALA A 76 28.00 -21.55 29.85
CA ALA A 76 27.78 -20.65 30.98
C ALA A 76 26.43 -19.90 30.89
N ASN A 77 26.02 -19.50 29.67
CA ASN A 77 24.73 -18.86 29.46
C ASN A 77 23.56 -19.82 29.72
N PHE A 78 23.68 -21.09 29.34
CA PHE A 78 22.60 -22.08 29.53
C PHE A 78 22.49 -22.60 30.97
N THR A 79 23.59 -22.62 31.72
CA THR A 79 23.62 -23.08 33.12
C THR A 79 23.29 -21.96 34.11
N GLY A 80 23.11 -20.72 33.65
CA GLY A 80 22.87 -19.55 34.52
C GLY A 80 24.13 -19.02 35.21
N VAL A 81 25.30 -19.59 34.93
CA VAL A 81 26.58 -19.14 35.49
C VAL A 81 26.89 -17.71 35.05
N THR A 82 26.61 -17.36 33.79
CA THR A 82 26.80 -15.98 33.30
C THR A 82 25.98 -14.96 34.10
N THR A 83 24.72 -15.29 34.43
CA THR A 83 23.87 -14.43 35.27
C THR A 83 24.44 -14.30 36.67
N ALA A 84 24.89 -15.39 37.28
CA ALA A 84 25.50 -15.36 38.60
C ALA A 84 26.80 -14.52 38.64
N VAL A 85 27.62 -14.56 37.59
CA VAL A 85 28.79 -13.69 37.44
C VAL A 85 28.37 -12.23 37.38
N ALA A 86 27.42 -11.89 36.50
CA ALA A 86 26.94 -10.53 36.32
C ALA A 86 26.35 -9.94 37.61
N ASP A 87 25.49 -10.70 38.30
CA ASP A 87 24.86 -10.28 39.55
C ASP A 87 25.87 -10.12 40.68
N THR A 88 26.92 -10.96 40.72
CA THR A 88 27.98 -10.85 41.72
C THR A 88 28.83 -9.61 41.49
N LEU A 89 29.24 -9.34 40.24
CA LEU A 89 29.99 -8.14 39.89
C LEU A 89 29.22 -6.86 40.21
N VAL A 90 27.93 -6.81 39.88
CA VAL A 90 27.07 -5.66 40.19
C VAL A 90 26.94 -5.48 41.69
N ARG A 91 26.67 -6.54 42.45
CA ARG A 91 26.60 -6.46 43.92
C ARG A 91 27.91 -5.96 44.52
N ALA A 92 29.05 -6.49 44.07
CA ALA A 92 30.37 -6.07 44.54
C ALA A 92 30.65 -4.59 44.24
N ALA A 93 30.34 -4.13 43.02
CA ALA A 93 30.56 -2.74 42.60
C ALA A 93 29.62 -1.72 43.28
N LEU A 94 28.49 -2.18 43.81
CA LEU A 94 27.55 -1.36 44.57
C LEU A 94 27.86 -1.30 46.06
N LEU A 95 28.84 -2.07 46.56
CA LEU A 95 29.25 -1.97 47.95
C LEU A 95 29.91 -0.61 48.25
N PRO A 96 29.68 -0.02 49.44
CA PRO A 96 30.29 1.26 49.81
C PRO A 96 31.82 1.29 49.81
N GLN A 97 32.45 0.11 49.91
CA GLN A 97 33.90 -0.08 49.95
C GLN A 97 34.51 -0.21 48.55
N ALA A 98 33.69 -0.30 47.50
CA ALA A 98 34.16 -0.50 46.14
C ALA A 98 34.89 0.76 45.63
N PRO A 99 35.93 0.60 44.80
CA PRO A 99 36.61 1.71 44.16
C PRO A 99 35.64 2.61 43.36
N PRO A 100 35.88 3.93 43.26
CA PRO A 100 34.97 4.85 42.58
C PRO A 100 34.77 4.53 41.09
N HIS A 101 35.73 3.88 40.44
CA HIS A 101 35.66 3.46 39.04
C HIS A 101 34.99 2.07 38.85
N ALA A 102 34.76 1.30 39.92
CA ALA A 102 34.30 -0.08 39.84
C ALA A 102 32.95 -0.21 39.12
N GLN A 103 32.02 0.70 39.40
CA GLN A 103 30.70 0.73 38.78
C GLN A 103 30.77 0.92 37.25
N VAL A 104 31.61 1.85 36.80
CA VAL A 104 31.81 2.14 35.37
C VAL A 104 32.50 0.97 34.67
N GLN A 105 33.48 0.34 35.32
CA GLN A 105 34.21 -0.80 34.75
C GLN A 105 33.36 -2.05 34.63
N VAL A 106 32.63 -2.41 35.70
CA VAL A 106 31.67 -3.51 35.65
C VAL A 106 30.64 -3.23 34.57
N PHE A 107 30.11 -2.00 34.49
CA PHE A 107 29.15 -1.64 33.45
C PHE A 107 29.69 -1.85 32.02
N HIS A 108 30.88 -1.35 31.71
CA HIS A 108 31.48 -1.59 30.39
C HIS A 108 31.78 -3.06 30.13
N ALA A 109 32.26 -3.80 31.13
CA ALA A 109 32.55 -5.22 30.98
C ALA A 109 31.28 -6.06 30.72
N LEU A 110 30.12 -5.64 31.25
CA LEU A 110 28.83 -6.26 30.94
C LEU A 110 28.31 -5.88 29.54
N LEU A 111 28.61 -4.67 29.05
CA LEU A 111 28.17 -4.18 27.73
C LEU A 111 28.99 -4.71 26.55
N ASP A 112 30.30 -4.84 26.73
CA ASP A 112 31.23 -5.30 25.69
C ASP A 112 30.76 -6.58 24.95
N PRO A 113 30.33 -7.67 25.63
CA PRO A 113 29.88 -8.89 24.96
C PRO A 113 28.51 -8.76 24.26
N LEU A 114 27.77 -7.67 24.51
CA LEU A 114 26.41 -7.43 24.00
C LEU A 114 26.39 -6.53 22.76
N LEU A 115 27.27 -5.53 22.73
CA LEU A 115 27.34 -4.51 21.69
C LEU A 115 28.35 -4.84 20.57
N ALA A 116 28.92 -6.04 20.59
CA ALA A 116 29.77 -6.56 19.53
C ALA A 116 29.07 -7.69 18.73
N PRO A 117 29.35 -7.84 17.42
CA PRO A 117 28.88 -8.99 16.66
C PRO A 117 29.37 -10.31 17.28
N CYS A 118 28.50 -11.31 17.39
CA CYS A 118 28.90 -12.65 17.80
C CYS A 118 29.94 -13.23 16.84
N ARG A 119 31.16 -13.51 17.34
CA ARG A 119 32.25 -14.12 16.58
C ARG A 119 32.53 -15.55 17.03
N ASP A 120 33.04 -16.36 16.10
CA ASP A 120 33.63 -17.68 16.37
C ASP A 120 35.10 -17.54 16.81
N ASP A 121 35.73 -18.66 17.19
CA ASP A 121 37.12 -18.70 17.66
C ASP A 121 38.13 -18.23 16.59
N LYS A 122 37.70 -18.14 15.32
CA LYS A 122 38.49 -17.61 14.19
C LYS A 122 38.22 -16.13 13.93
N GLY A 123 37.48 -15.47 14.83
CA GLY A 123 37.11 -14.06 14.74
C GLY A 123 36.05 -13.75 13.67
N ARG A 124 35.42 -14.75 13.06
CA ARG A 124 34.41 -14.56 12.01
C ARG A 124 33.02 -14.50 12.63
N VAL A 125 32.11 -13.73 12.03
CA VAL A 125 30.71 -13.69 12.50
C VAL A 125 30.10 -15.10 12.45
N VAL A 126 29.53 -15.53 13.57
CA VAL A 126 28.87 -16.84 13.72
C VAL A 126 27.76 -16.97 12.68
N LYS A 127 27.70 -18.12 12.00
CA LYS A 127 26.76 -18.36 10.88
C LYS A 127 25.29 -18.08 11.27
N ILE A 128 24.89 -18.48 12.48
CA ILE A 128 23.53 -18.29 13.02
C ILE A 128 23.18 -16.79 13.20
N CYS A 129 24.18 -15.93 13.41
CA CYS A 129 23.98 -14.51 13.60
C CYS A 129 24.14 -13.70 12.29
N ARG A 130 24.37 -14.34 11.13
CA ARG A 130 24.43 -13.63 9.84
C ARG A 130 23.02 -13.40 9.30
N TRP A 131 22.82 -12.32 8.54
CA TRP A 131 21.59 -12.08 7.81
C TRP A 131 21.42 -13.11 6.67
N THR A 132 20.77 -14.24 6.97
CA THR A 132 20.39 -15.25 5.97
C THR A 132 18.87 -15.34 5.82
N ARG A 133 18.38 -15.63 4.60
CA ARG A 133 16.93 -15.75 4.29
C ARG A 133 16.21 -16.86 5.06
N GLY A 134 16.93 -17.85 5.60
CA GLY A 134 16.39 -18.81 6.56
C GLY A 134 16.68 -18.33 7.98
N GLN A 135 15.65 -17.84 8.68
CA GLN A 135 15.79 -17.42 10.07
C GLN A 135 15.90 -18.67 10.96
N ALA A 136 17.05 -18.85 11.62
CA ALA A 136 17.08 -19.73 12.79
C ALA A 136 16.21 -19.10 13.89
N PRO A 137 15.49 -19.89 14.70
CA PRO A 137 14.69 -19.36 15.79
C PRO A 137 15.53 -18.43 16.68
N LEU A 138 15.00 -17.26 17.04
CA LEU A 138 15.70 -16.28 17.88
C LEU A 138 16.22 -16.90 19.19
N SER A 139 15.48 -17.87 19.75
CA SER A 139 15.86 -18.63 20.95
C SER A 139 17.16 -19.44 20.81
N SER A 140 17.59 -19.75 19.58
CA SER A 140 18.83 -20.47 19.30
C SER A 140 20.06 -19.56 19.13
N GLN A 141 19.86 -18.24 19.17
CA GLN A 141 20.92 -17.27 18.93
C GLN A 141 21.72 -16.98 20.21
N ARG A 142 23.05 -17.03 20.10
CA ARG A 142 23.96 -16.73 21.22
C ARG A 142 23.76 -15.33 21.80
N CYS A 143 23.51 -14.33 20.94
CA CYS A 143 23.30 -12.95 21.37
C CYS A 143 22.04 -12.79 22.22
N VAL A 144 20.93 -13.46 21.86
CA VAL A 144 19.67 -13.39 22.63
C VAL A 144 19.90 -13.93 24.04
N LYS A 145 20.54 -15.10 24.18
CA LYS A 145 20.85 -15.69 25.48
C LYS A 145 21.79 -14.83 26.33
N ARG A 146 22.78 -14.18 25.72
CA ARG A 146 23.65 -13.22 26.45
C ARG A 146 22.86 -12.04 26.99
N TRP A 147 21.99 -11.44 26.16
CA TRP A 147 21.13 -10.35 26.61
C TRP A 147 20.19 -10.79 27.74
N GLU A 148 19.57 -11.98 27.64
CA GLU A 148 18.74 -12.53 28.73
C GLU A 148 19.53 -12.69 30.04
N CYS A 149 20.80 -13.09 29.98
CA CYS A 149 21.64 -13.28 31.17
C CYS A 149 22.11 -11.96 31.79
N LEU A 150 22.43 -10.95 30.96
CA LEU A 150 23.13 -9.73 31.39
C LEU A 150 22.21 -8.52 31.57
N ALA A 151 21.10 -8.42 30.84
CA ALA A 151 20.20 -7.28 30.91
C ALA A 151 19.65 -7.00 32.33
N PRO A 152 19.29 -8.00 33.16
CA PRO A 152 18.83 -7.74 34.52
C PRO A 152 19.89 -7.06 35.40
N ALA A 153 21.14 -7.51 35.33
CA ALA A 153 22.25 -6.93 36.08
C ALA A 153 22.54 -5.49 35.62
N ILE A 154 22.50 -5.24 34.30
CA ILE A 154 22.65 -3.89 33.72
C ILE A 154 21.51 -2.97 34.18
N ALA A 155 20.26 -3.46 34.16
CA ALA A 155 19.09 -2.71 34.62
C ALA A 155 19.19 -2.33 36.10
N SER A 156 19.64 -3.26 36.94
CA SER A 156 19.90 -3.03 38.36
C SER A 156 20.94 -1.92 38.55
N LEU A 157 22.07 -2.01 37.86
CA LEU A 157 23.15 -1.03 37.97
C LEU A 157 22.75 0.37 37.46
N LEU A 158 21.95 0.45 36.39
CA LEU A 158 21.40 1.73 35.88
C LEU A 158 20.42 2.39 36.87
N THR A 159 19.65 1.57 37.59
CA THR A 159 18.68 2.05 38.59
C THR A 159 19.41 2.62 39.80
N GLU A 160 20.45 1.94 40.27
CA GLU A 160 21.25 2.37 41.43
C GLU A 160 22.24 3.49 41.09
N VAL A 161 22.73 3.55 39.84
CA VAL A 161 23.71 4.53 39.37
C VAL A 161 23.25 5.21 38.07
N PRO A 162 22.31 6.16 38.14
CA PRO A 162 21.71 6.81 36.96
C PRO A 162 22.72 7.49 36.03
N ALA A 163 23.88 7.89 36.54
CA ALA A 163 24.95 8.52 35.76
C ALA A 163 25.48 7.63 34.63
N LEU A 164 25.41 6.30 34.79
CA LEU A 164 25.85 5.32 33.79
C LEU A 164 24.98 5.31 32.52
N SER A 165 23.80 5.92 32.55
CA SER A 165 22.97 6.07 31.34
C SER A 165 23.68 6.86 30.23
N ARG A 166 24.57 7.80 30.57
CA ARG A 166 25.40 8.50 29.57
C ARG A 166 26.43 7.57 28.93
N GLU A 167 27.04 6.69 29.72
CA GLU A 167 28.00 5.69 29.23
C GLU A 167 27.32 4.65 28.34
N LEU A 168 26.07 4.29 28.63
CA LEU A 168 25.28 3.40 27.78
C LEU A 168 25.14 3.96 26.37
N VAL A 169 24.80 5.24 26.27
CA VAL A 169 24.57 5.92 25.00
C VAL A 169 25.88 6.09 24.24
N SER A 170 26.97 6.51 24.91
CA SER A 170 28.28 6.69 24.28
C SER A 170 28.86 5.37 23.76
N SER A 171 28.63 4.26 24.47
CA SER A 171 29.15 2.93 24.11
C SER A 171 28.31 2.22 23.04
N SER A 172 27.07 2.67 22.79
CA SER A 172 26.12 2.02 21.88
C SER A 172 26.35 2.42 20.43
N ASP A 173 27.34 1.83 19.75
CA ASP A 173 27.47 1.94 18.29
C ASP A 173 26.54 0.95 17.56
N LEU A 174 25.23 1.21 17.69
CA LEU A 174 24.19 0.42 17.03
C LEU A 174 24.29 0.51 15.50
N LEU A 175 24.79 1.63 14.97
CA LEU A 175 24.94 1.80 13.54
C LEU A 175 25.99 0.85 12.97
N ALA A 176 27.14 0.67 13.65
CA ALA A 176 28.12 -0.32 13.24
C ALA A 176 27.59 -1.75 13.33
N LEU A 177 26.80 -2.08 14.36
CA LEU A 177 26.15 -3.40 14.47
C LEU A 177 25.19 -3.67 13.31
N VAL A 178 24.39 -2.66 12.95
CA VAL A 178 23.47 -2.77 11.81
C VAL A 178 24.24 -2.85 10.49
N ALA A 179 25.26 -2.00 10.30
CA ALA A 179 26.09 -1.99 9.10
C ALA A 179 26.86 -3.31 8.90
N ALA A 180 27.20 -4.00 9.99
CA ALA A 180 27.83 -5.32 9.96
C ALA A 180 26.92 -6.44 9.43
N ARG A 181 25.65 -6.16 9.15
CA ARG A 181 24.66 -7.11 8.62
C ARG A 181 24.52 -8.37 9.50
N VAL A 182 24.45 -8.17 10.81
CA VAL A 182 24.31 -9.24 11.81
C VAL A 182 22.99 -9.19 12.57
N GLN A 183 22.40 -10.35 12.86
CA GLN A 183 21.14 -10.47 13.59
C GLN A 183 21.27 -10.01 15.05
N CYS A 184 22.49 -9.83 15.56
CA CYS A 184 22.77 -9.31 16.90
C CYS A 184 22.19 -7.90 17.14
N ALA A 185 21.98 -7.11 16.10
CA ALA A 185 21.35 -5.79 16.21
C ALA A 185 19.91 -5.87 16.74
N LEU A 186 19.17 -6.94 16.43
CA LEU A 186 17.77 -7.09 16.82
C LEU A 186 17.56 -7.29 18.34
N PRO A 187 18.25 -8.23 19.02
CA PRO A 187 18.20 -8.29 20.47
C PRO A 187 18.82 -7.04 21.12
N ALA A 188 19.86 -6.45 20.53
CA ALA A 188 20.44 -5.22 21.07
C ALA A 188 19.41 -4.08 21.13
N ILE A 189 18.74 -3.78 20.01
CA ILE A 189 17.68 -2.77 19.96
C ILE A 189 16.55 -3.10 20.94
N HIS A 190 16.10 -4.36 20.98
CA HIS A 190 15.04 -4.79 21.88
C HIS A 190 15.36 -4.54 23.35
N HIS A 191 16.51 -5.02 23.80
CA HIS A 191 16.87 -4.94 25.21
C HIS A 191 17.28 -3.53 25.62
N LEU A 192 17.94 -2.74 24.75
CA LEU A 192 18.19 -1.33 25.02
C LEU A 192 16.88 -0.54 25.23
N LEU A 193 15.85 -0.80 24.42
CA LEU A 193 14.52 -0.21 24.64
C LEU A 193 13.91 -0.65 25.99
N HIS A 194 14.18 -1.87 26.45
CA HIS A 194 13.75 -2.34 27.77
C HIS A 194 14.53 -1.73 28.94
N LEU A 195 15.72 -1.17 28.71
CA LEU A 195 16.51 -0.46 29.72
C LEU A 195 16.12 1.02 29.86
N VAL A 196 15.32 1.57 28.94
CA VAL A 196 14.85 2.96 28.97
C VAL A 196 14.17 3.35 30.29
N PRO A 197 13.30 2.52 30.91
CA PRO A 197 12.67 2.85 32.19
C PRO A 197 13.65 2.87 33.38
N CYS A 198 14.83 2.25 33.24
CA CYS A 198 15.88 2.23 34.26
C CYS A 198 16.79 3.45 34.19
N CYS A 199 16.62 4.33 33.21
CA CYS A 199 17.42 5.53 33.02
C CYS A 199 16.67 6.78 33.54
N PRO A 200 17.40 7.85 33.92
CA PRO A 200 16.80 9.16 34.17
C PRO A 200 16.26 9.74 32.85
N SER A 201 15.33 10.70 32.91
CA SER A 201 14.64 11.25 31.74
C SER A 201 15.56 11.69 30.59
N THR A 202 16.68 12.36 30.90
CA THR A 202 17.69 12.78 29.92
C THR A 202 18.42 11.58 29.28
N GLY A 203 18.77 10.57 30.07
CA GLY A 203 19.36 9.32 29.60
C GLY A 203 18.38 8.48 28.77
N SER A 204 17.13 8.37 29.21
CA SER A 204 16.05 7.71 28.47
C SER A 204 15.84 8.35 27.09
N ALA A 205 15.78 9.69 27.03
CA ALA A 205 15.64 10.42 25.79
C ALA A 205 16.81 10.18 24.84
N ALA A 206 18.05 10.26 25.34
CA ALA A 206 19.25 10.02 24.54
C ALA A 206 19.33 8.58 24.02
N LEU A 207 18.94 7.60 24.85
CA LEU A 207 18.93 6.19 24.45
C LEU A 207 17.89 5.89 23.38
N VAL A 208 16.67 6.44 23.52
CA VAL A 208 15.63 6.33 22.48
C VAL A 208 16.10 6.98 21.19
N ALA A 209 16.73 8.16 21.26
CA ALA A 209 17.28 8.85 20.09
C ALA A 209 18.38 8.02 19.41
N ALA A 210 19.29 7.39 20.16
CA ALA A 210 20.34 6.54 19.62
C ALA A 210 19.77 5.31 18.91
N VAL A 211 18.80 4.63 19.54
CA VAL A 211 18.11 3.48 18.94
C VAL A 211 17.36 3.87 17.68
N LEU A 212 16.50 4.90 17.74
CA LEU A 212 15.73 5.33 16.58
C LEU A 212 16.63 5.87 15.47
N GLY A 213 17.69 6.61 15.80
CA GLY A 213 18.67 7.08 14.82
C GLY A 213 19.35 5.94 14.07
N ALA A 214 19.69 4.83 14.74
CA ALA A 214 20.23 3.65 14.08
C ALA A 214 19.19 2.98 13.16
N VAL A 215 17.93 2.86 13.62
CA VAL A 215 16.80 2.30 12.86
C VAL A 215 16.47 3.15 11.62
N LEU A 216 16.49 4.47 11.75
CA LEU A 216 16.19 5.42 10.68
C LEU A 216 17.31 5.46 9.63
N LYS A 217 18.56 5.15 9.99
CA LYS A 217 19.69 5.09 9.06
C LYS A 217 19.85 3.73 8.37
N MET A 218 19.00 2.75 8.67
CA MET A 218 19.01 1.46 7.98
C MET A 218 18.58 1.64 6.53
N ASP A 219 19.21 0.89 5.63
CA ASP A 219 18.76 0.82 4.24
C ASP A 219 17.51 -0.07 4.13
N TRP A 220 16.35 0.58 4.09
CA TRP A 220 15.05 -0.08 3.96
C TRP A 220 14.68 -0.42 2.51
N THR A 221 15.47 0.00 1.51
CA THR A 221 15.18 -0.23 0.08
C THR A 221 15.50 -1.64 -0.37
N ASP A 222 16.51 -2.27 0.24
CA ASP A 222 16.94 -3.62 -0.09
C ASP A 222 16.18 -4.63 0.79
N PRO A 223 15.19 -5.38 0.25
CA PRO A 223 14.48 -6.41 1.00
C PRO A 223 15.39 -7.58 1.42
N THR A 224 16.54 -7.74 0.76
CA THR A 224 17.60 -8.68 1.18
C THR A 224 18.54 -8.07 2.22
N GLY A 225 18.53 -6.75 2.32
CA GLY A 225 19.30 -5.93 3.22
C GLY A 225 18.75 -5.92 4.64
N VAL A 226 17.45 -6.14 4.90
CA VAL A 226 16.93 -6.20 6.29
C VAL A 226 15.94 -7.37 6.46
N PRO A 227 16.42 -8.62 6.63
CA PRO A 227 15.56 -9.80 6.66
C PRO A 227 14.67 -9.94 7.91
N PHE A 228 14.82 -9.06 8.89
CA PHE A 228 14.06 -9.03 10.15
C PHE A 228 13.30 -7.71 10.33
N ARG A 229 13.09 -6.96 9.24
CA ARG A 229 12.37 -5.68 9.22
C ARG A 229 11.10 -5.69 10.07
N ASP A 230 10.21 -6.65 9.82
CA ASP A 230 8.91 -6.69 10.50
C ASP A 230 9.02 -7.01 11.99
N GLU A 231 9.97 -7.87 12.36
CA GLU A 231 10.26 -8.21 13.76
C GLU A 231 10.90 -7.02 14.50
N LEU A 232 11.69 -6.20 13.82
CA LEU A 232 12.20 -4.95 14.39
C LEU A 232 11.07 -3.94 14.62
N LEU A 233 10.22 -3.74 13.61
CA LEU A 233 9.08 -2.83 13.70
C LEU A 233 8.07 -3.25 14.78
N SER A 234 7.81 -4.56 14.93
CA SER A 234 6.92 -5.07 15.98
C SER A 234 7.44 -4.77 17.40
N ARG A 235 8.76 -4.86 17.61
CA ARG A 235 9.40 -4.54 18.89
C ARG A 235 9.36 -3.05 19.20
N ILE A 236 9.58 -2.20 18.20
CA ILE A 236 9.45 -0.73 18.35
C ILE A 236 8.00 -0.36 18.67
N LEU A 237 7.03 -0.97 17.99
CA LEU A 237 5.61 -0.77 18.28
C LEU A 237 5.27 -1.17 19.71
N ARG A 238 5.69 -2.37 20.13
CA ARG A 238 5.47 -2.85 21.50
C ARG A 238 6.11 -1.92 22.53
N PHE A 239 7.32 -1.42 22.26
CA PHE A 239 7.96 -0.42 23.11
C PHE A 239 7.08 0.83 23.22
N PHE A 240 6.65 1.43 22.11
CA PHE A 240 5.77 2.61 22.16
C PHE A 240 4.47 2.33 22.92
N GLN A 241 3.85 1.15 22.76
CA GLN A 241 2.65 0.76 23.50
C GLN A 241 2.88 0.62 25.01
N GLU A 242 4.06 0.18 25.42
CA GLU A 242 4.41 -0.02 26.83
C GLU A 242 4.92 1.26 27.52
N VAL A 243 5.47 2.22 26.76
CA VAL A 243 6.03 3.49 27.27
C VAL A 243 5.07 4.26 28.19
N PRO A 244 3.78 4.46 27.86
CA PRO A 244 2.82 5.18 28.71
C PRO A 244 2.66 4.61 30.12
N PHE A 245 2.94 3.31 30.29
CA PHE A 245 2.68 2.57 31.52
C PHE A 245 3.93 2.32 32.37
N LYS A 246 5.13 2.54 31.82
CA LYS A 246 6.40 2.13 32.45
C LYS A 246 7.17 3.25 33.13
N SER A 247 6.88 4.52 32.86
CA SER A 247 7.56 5.64 33.51
C SER A 247 6.71 6.92 33.48
N PRO A 248 6.78 7.79 34.51
CA PRO A 248 6.23 9.15 34.46
C PRO A 248 6.87 10.04 33.37
N SER A 249 7.97 9.60 32.76
CA SER A 249 8.63 10.26 31.62
C SER A 249 8.09 9.83 30.24
N SER A 250 6.90 9.21 30.17
CA SER A 250 6.34 8.66 28.93
C SER A 250 6.23 9.66 27.76
N CYS A 251 6.04 10.95 28.05
CA CYS A 251 6.07 12.01 27.04
C CYS A 251 7.42 12.12 26.32
N THR A 252 8.55 11.89 27.00
CA THR A 252 9.87 12.13 26.42
C THR A 252 10.22 11.18 25.27
N ALA A 253 9.72 9.92 25.30
CA ALA A 253 10.07 8.95 24.26
C ALA A 253 9.32 9.23 22.95
N LEU A 254 8.05 9.63 23.01
CA LEU A 254 7.29 10.04 21.82
C LEU A 254 7.80 11.38 21.28
N ASP A 255 8.14 12.34 22.14
CA ASP A 255 8.75 13.61 21.72
C ASP A 255 10.10 13.39 21.03
N VAL A 256 10.92 12.47 21.56
CA VAL A 256 12.18 12.08 20.93
C VAL A 256 11.93 11.36 19.60
N ALA A 257 10.92 10.51 19.51
CA ALA A 257 10.56 9.86 18.26
C ALA A 257 10.15 10.90 17.20
N LYS A 258 9.36 11.91 17.58
CA LYS A 258 8.97 13.05 16.73
C LYS A 258 10.19 13.80 16.22
N LYS A 259 11.08 14.22 17.12
CA LYS A 259 12.36 14.90 16.76
C LYS A 259 13.26 14.03 15.88
N SER A 260 13.31 12.73 16.13
CA SER A 260 14.11 11.80 15.33
C SER A 260 13.56 11.66 13.91
N VAL A 261 12.23 11.58 13.76
CA VAL A 261 11.54 11.55 12.46
C VAL A 261 11.77 12.85 11.70
N LEU A 262 11.61 14.01 12.36
CA LEU A 262 11.86 15.33 11.76
C LEU A 262 13.30 15.46 11.25
N GLY A 263 14.29 15.03 12.05
CA GLY A 263 15.71 15.07 11.65
C GLY A 263 16.10 14.06 10.56
N HIS A 264 15.23 13.11 10.22
CA HIS A 264 15.48 12.08 9.20
C HIS A 264 14.32 11.93 8.22
N SER A 265 13.61 13.02 7.91
CA SER A 265 12.43 13.02 7.02
C SER A 265 12.71 12.46 5.63
N ALA A 266 13.95 12.58 5.13
CA ALA A 266 14.39 11.98 3.86
C ALA A 266 14.57 10.45 3.92
N SER A 267 14.61 9.84 5.10
CA SER A 267 14.78 8.39 5.25
C SER A 267 13.47 7.63 5.04
N ILE A 268 13.55 6.50 4.34
CA ILE A 268 12.44 5.55 4.16
C ILE A 268 12.01 4.91 5.50
N GLY A 269 12.87 4.93 6.51
CA GLY A 269 12.52 4.48 7.86
C GLY A 269 11.59 5.44 8.60
N ALA A 270 11.64 6.74 8.27
CA ALA A 270 10.88 7.76 8.98
C ALA A 270 9.36 7.60 8.83
N PRO A 271 8.81 7.29 7.63
CA PRO A 271 7.40 6.96 7.47
C PRO A 271 6.94 5.78 8.33
N LEU A 272 7.78 4.76 8.48
CA LEU A 272 7.46 3.56 9.27
C LEU A 272 7.38 3.90 10.75
N VAL A 273 8.38 4.60 11.28
CA VAL A 273 8.40 5.01 12.70
C VAL A 273 7.24 5.96 13.01
N ALA A 274 6.97 6.93 12.14
CA ALA A 274 5.85 7.85 12.29
C ALA A 274 4.50 7.11 12.32
N GLN A 275 4.29 6.14 11.42
CA GLN A 275 3.10 5.28 11.42
C GLN A 275 2.94 4.54 12.74
N LEU A 276 4.01 3.90 13.24
CA LEU A 276 3.96 3.17 14.52
C LEU A 276 3.61 4.10 15.68
N ALA A 277 4.25 5.27 15.77
CA ALA A 277 4.00 6.22 16.86
C ALA A 277 2.55 6.77 16.83
N CYS A 278 2.00 7.04 15.65
CA CYS A 278 0.60 7.48 15.50
C CYS A 278 -0.43 6.44 15.96
N THR A 279 -0.08 5.15 15.97
CA THR A 279 -1.02 4.11 16.48
C THR A 279 -1.17 4.15 18.00
N VAL A 280 -0.22 4.75 18.68
CA VAL A 280 -0.17 4.80 20.15
C VAL A 280 -0.67 6.14 20.67
N SER A 281 -0.38 7.24 19.98
CA SER A 281 -0.86 8.57 20.34
C SER A 281 -1.45 9.31 19.14
N SER A 282 -2.69 9.78 19.30
CA SER A 282 -3.35 10.63 18.31
C SER A 282 -2.77 12.06 18.28
N SER A 283 -2.29 12.58 19.42
CA SER A 283 -1.68 13.92 19.47
C SER A 283 -0.37 13.96 18.68
N PHE A 284 0.39 12.86 18.68
CA PHE A 284 1.66 12.74 17.95
C PHE A 284 1.50 13.09 16.47
N ALA A 285 0.40 12.68 15.84
CA ALA A 285 0.17 12.93 14.42
C ALA A 285 0.00 14.44 14.13
N LEU A 286 -0.80 15.13 14.95
CA LEU A 286 -1.03 16.57 14.83
C LEU A 286 0.24 17.35 15.14
N ASP A 287 0.94 17.00 16.22
CA ASP A 287 2.18 17.66 16.61
C ASP A 287 3.27 17.49 15.55
N LEU A 288 3.40 16.28 14.97
CA LEU A 288 4.34 16.03 13.87
C LEU A 288 3.95 16.81 12.61
N CYS A 289 2.66 16.91 12.30
CA CYS A 289 2.16 17.68 11.16
C CYS A 289 2.47 19.17 11.30
N GLY A 290 2.25 19.73 12.49
CA GLY A 290 2.59 21.12 12.82
C GLY A 290 4.09 21.38 12.71
N ASP A 291 4.91 20.58 13.38
CA ASP A 291 6.38 20.74 13.35
C ASP A 291 6.94 20.60 11.91
N LEU A 292 6.39 19.69 11.10
CA LEU A 292 6.80 19.55 9.69
C LEU A 292 6.43 20.78 8.86
N PHE A 293 5.27 21.37 9.11
CA PHE A 293 4.83 22.58 8.43
C PHE A 293 5.73 23.77 8.81
N ASP A 294 6.00 23.94 10.10
CA ASP A 294 6.86 25.01 10.62
C ASP A 294 8.30 24.90 10.08
N GLU A 295 8.89 23.70 10.11
CA GLU A 295 10.24 23.45 9.58
C GLU A 295 10.30 23.61 8.06
N MET A 296 9.24 23.21 7.35
CA MET A 296 9.14 23.43 5.90
C MET A 296 9.16 24.93 5.56
N VAL A 297 8.37 25.74 6.29
CA VAL A 297 8.31 27.20 6.10
C VAL A 297 9.62 27.88 6.52
N ALA A 298 10.25 27.42 7.60
CA ALA A 298 11.46 28.04 8.14
C ALA A 298 12.74 27.68 7.37
N ALA A 299 12.87 26.44 6.90
CA ALA A 299 14.12 25.91 6.35
C ALA A 299 14.08 25.61 4.84
N ASP A 300 12.92 25.79 4.18
CA ASP A 300 12.70 25.47 2.76
C ASP A 300 13.24 24.08 2.38
N SER A 301 12.82 23.07 3.15
CA SER A 301 13.33 21.70 3.06
C SER A 301 12.40 20.82 2.22
N PRO A 302 12.82 20.37 1.01
CA PRO A 302 12.02 19.48 0.17
C PRO A 302 11.69 18.15 0.86
N ALA A 303 12.56 17.70 1.76
CA ALA A 303 12.35 16.46 2.51
C ALA A 303 11.18 16.59 3.51
N HIS A 304 11.08 17.72 4.21
CA HIS A 304 9.97 17.98 5.12
C HIS A 304 8.66 18.20 4.37
N PHE A 305 8.70 18.96 3.27
CA PHE A 305 7.54 19.14 2.37
C PHE A 305 7.00 17.79 1.86
N ASN A 306 7.86 16.97 1.24
CA ASN A 306 7.45 15.67 0.70
C ASN A 306 6.92 14.74 1.80
N PHE A 307 7.53 14.76 2.99
CA PHE A 307 7.06 13.97 4.12
C PHE A 307 5.69 14.42 4.60
N LEU A 308 5.47 15.73 4.77
CA LEU A 308 4.18 16.31 5.17
C LEU A 308 3.07 15.94 4.19
N VAL A 309 3.32 16.14 2.89
CA VAL A 309 2.38 15.84 1.81
C VAL A 309 2.06 14.33 1.77
N GLY A 310 3.08 13.47 1.81
CA GLY A 310 2.90 12.02 1.84
C GLY A 310 2.16 11.53 3.10
N PHE A 311 2.48 12.09 4.26
CA PHE A 311 1.84 11.76 5.54
C PHE A 311 0.35 12.11 5.51
N CYS A 312 -0.02 13.30 5.04
CA CYS A 312 -1.41 13.73 4.96
C CYS A 312 -2.20 13.00 3.87
N ALA A 313 -1.57 12.64 2.75
CA ALA A 313 -2.21 11.93 1.65
C ALA A 313 -2.47 10.44 1.97
N HIS A 314 -1.51 9.75 2.60
CA HIS A 314 -1.52 8.29 2.72
C HIS A 314 -1.89 7.75 4.10
N THR A 315 -2.06 8.61 5.10
CA THR A 315 -2.49 8.20 6.43
C THR A 315 -3.88 8.71 6.75
N THR A 316 -4.56 8.03 7.67
CA THR A 316 -5.86 8.45 8.23
C THR A 316 -5.72 9.07 9.63
N CYS A 317 -4.50 9.28 10.11
CA CYS A 317 -4.22 9.84 11.43
C CYS A 317 -4.67 11.29 11.56
N ILE A 318 -4.58 12.05 10.47
CA ILE A 318 -4.99 13.44 10.42
C ILE A 318 -6.46 13.50 10.02
N ALA A 319 -7.25 14.20 10.83
CA ALA A 319 -8.67 14.45 10.59
C ALA A 319 -8.86 15.16 9.24
N VAL A 320 -10.00 14.91 8.60
CA VAL A 320 -10.30 15.53 7.28
C VAL A 320 -10.36 17.06 7.39
N ASP A 321 -10.88 17.60 8.48
CA ASP A 321 -10.99 19.05 8.68
C ASP A 321 -9.61 19.71 8.75
N THR A 322 -8.66 19.13 9.49
CA THR A 322 -7.27 19.58 9.53
C THR A 322 -6.57 19.45 8.16
N VAL A 323 -6.91 18.42 7.38
CA VAL A 323 -6.42 18.30 6.00
C VAL A 323 -6.94 19.43 5.11
N VAL A 324 -8.21 19.83 5.27
CA VAL A 324 -8.80 20.95 4.53
C VAL A 324 -8.08 22.26 4.88
N GLU A 325 -7.86 22.51 6.17
CA GLU A 325 -7.12 23.69 6.65
C GLU A 325 -5.67 23.71 6.13
N LEU A 326 -4.99 22.56 6.11
CA LEU A 326 -3.65 22.44 5.54
C LEU A 326 -3.65 22.69 4.03
N ILE A 327 -4.63 22.17 3.28
CA ILE A 327 -4.76 22.45 1.84
C ILE A 327 -4.90 23.95 1.59
N ASP A 328 -5.73 24.62 2.37
CA ASP A 328 -5.89 26.07 2.28
C ASP A 328 -4.58 26.81 2.60
N SER A 329 -3.89 26.39 3.66
CA SER A 329 -2.59 26.94 4.05
C SER A 329 -1.54 26.76 2.95
N LEU A 330 -1.42 25.57 2.35
CA LEU A 330 -0.48 25.29 1.27
C LEU A 330 -0.72 26.13 0.01
N LEU A 331 -1.98 26.51 -0.27
CA LEU A 331 -2.32 27.35 -1.42
C LEU A 331 -2.00 28.84 -1.21
N HIS A 332 -2.01 29.30 0.05
CA HIS A 332 -1.88 30.71 0.40
C HIS A 332 -0.56 31.08 1.10
N GLU A 333 0.27 30.09 1.46
CA GLU A 333 1.52 30.29 2.18
C GLU A 333 2.55 31.03 1.30
N PRO A 334 2.93 32.28 1.65
CA PRO A 334 3.77 33.12 0.79
C PRO A 334 5.22 32.65 0.71
N SER A 335 5.70 31.90 1.71
CA SER A 335 7.06 31.36 1.73
C SER A 335 7.25 30.19 0.76
N LEU A 336 6.15 29.52 0.38
CA LEU A 336 6.17 28.35 -0.46
C LEU A 336 6.09 28.74 -1.94
N ALA A 337 6.88 28.08 -2.78
CA ALA A 337 6.75 28.26 -4.22
C ALA A 337 5.32 27.85 -4.66
N LYS A 338 4.68 28.67 -5.50
CA LYS A 338 3.29 28.44 -5.95
C LYS A 338 3.06 27.04 -6.53
N TYR A 339 4.08 26.47 -7.20
CA TYR A 339 3.97 25.12 -7.75
C TYR A 339 4.03 24.03 -6.67
N ASP A 340 4.85 24.19 -5.62
CA ASP A 340 4.93 23.24 -4.50
C ASP A 340 3.61 23.25 -3.70
N GLY A 341 3.10 24.44 -3.38
CA GLY A 341 1.80 24.59 -2.72
C GLY A 341 0.66 23.92 -3.48
N LEU A 342 0.61 24.16 -4.80
CA LEU A 342 -0.38 23.56 -5.67
C LEU A 342 -0.20 22.04 -5.81
N PHE A 343 1.04 21.55 -5.91
CA PHE A 343 1.35 20.12 -5.92
C PHE A 343 0.83 19.44 -4.67
N GLY A 344 1.21 19.93 -3.49
CA GLY A 344 0.83 19.37 -2.19
C GLY A 344 -0.69 19.36 -2.01
N ALA A 345 -1.34 20.48 -2.29
CA ALA A 345 -2.79 20.62 -2.22
C ALA A 345 -3.52 19.60 -3.11
N LEU A 346 -3.18 19.53 -4.40
CA LEU A 346 -3.82 18.62 -5.35
C LEU A 346 -3.54 17.14 -5.04
N TYR A 347 -2.32 16.82 -4.58
CA TYR A 347 -1.92 15.46 -4.24
C TYR A 347 -2.66 14.92 -3.01
N ILE A 348 -2.71 15.72 -1.93
CA ILE A 348 -3.43 15.37 -0.70
C ILE A 348 -4.93 15.27 -1.01
N ALA A 349 -5.49 16.27 -1.69
CA ALA A 349 -6.91 16.28 -2.04
C ALA A 349 -7.33 15.07 -2.87
N SER A 350 -6.51 14.66 -3.84
CA SER A 350 -6.75 13.48 -4.67
C SER A 350 -6.91 12.21 -3.83
N HIS A 351 -5.98 11.96 -2.90
CA HIS A 351 -6.00 10.77 -2.06
C HIS A 351 -7.08 10.83 -0.97
N ARG A 352 -7.30 12.02 -0.40
CA ARG A 352 -8.28 12.24 0.68
C ARG A 352 -9.70 12.47 0.17
N ARG A 353 -9.89 12.61 -1.15
CA ARG A 353 -11.17 12.91 -1.82
C ARG A 353 -11.82 14.18 -1.27
N VAL A 354 -11.01 15.21 -1.10
CA VAL A 354 -11.41 16.52 -0.59
C VAL A 354 -11.47 17.50 -1.77
N ALA A 355 -12.39 18.47 -1.71
CA ALA A 355 -12.49 19.52 -2.71
C ALA A 355 -11.37 20.55 -2.53
N VAL A 356 -10.81 21.05 -3.63
CA VAL A 356 -9.84 22.15 -3.62
C VAL A 356 -10.53 23.40 -4.16
N PRO A 357 -10.55 24.51 -3.39
CA PRO A 357 -11.24 25.74 -3.78
C PRO A 357 -10.43 26.52 -4.84
N LEU A 358 -10.35 25.99 -6.06
CA LEU A 358 -9.82 26.69 -7.22
C LEU A 358 -10.97 27.43 -7.93
N ALA A 359 -11.32 28.63 -7.43
CA ALA A 359 -12.44 29.42 -7.94
C ALA A 359 -12.27 29.83 -9.42
N ALA A 360 -11.05 30.08 -9.87
CA ALA A 360 -10.69 30.30 -11.27
C ALA A 360 -9.20 29.97 -11.51
N ILE A 361 -8.88 29.41 -12.67
CA ILE A 361 -7.49 29.16 -13.07
C ILE A 361 -6.87 30.49 -13.54
N SER A 362 -6.27 31.23 -12.60
CA SER A 362 -5.53 32.46 -12.91
C SER A 362 -4.28 32.17 -13.76
N PRO A 363 -3.68 33.17 -14.42
CA PRO A 363 -2.44 32.99 -15.19
C PRO A 363 -1.31 32.39 -14.34
N GLU A 364 -1.23 32.80 -13.07
CA GLU A 364 -0.22 32.30 -12.13
C GLU A 364 -0.44 30.82 -11.78
N VAL A 365 -1.71 30.41 -11.62
CA VAL A 365 -2.07 29.00 -11.42
C VAL A 365 -1.77 28.20 -12.68
N LYS A 366 -2.02 28.74 -13.88
CA LYS A 366 -1.66 28.09 -15.15
C LYS A 366 -0.16 27.83 -15.24
N GLU A 367 0.68 28.80 -14.85
CA GLU A 367 2.13 28.64 -14.84
C GLU A 367 2.57 27.55 -13.85
N ALA A 368 1.98 27.54 -12.65
CA ALA A 368 2.26 26.52 -11.64
C ALA A 368 1.83 25.11 -12.12
N LEU A 369 0.64 24.99 -12.73
CA LEU A 369 0.12 23.73 -13.28
C LEU A 369 1.08 23.11 -14.30
N ASN A 370 1.71 23.92 -15.16
CA ASN A 370 2.65 23.43 -16.17
C ASN A 370 3.88 22.72 -15.59
N LYS A 371 4.24 23.01 -14.33
CA LYS A 371 5.38 22.39 -13.64
C LYS A 371 5.00 21.10 -12.90
N LEU A 372 3.70 20.78 -12.81
CA LEU A 372 3.21 19.61 -12.08
C LEU A 372 3.26 18.32 -12.92
N PRO A 373 3.24 17.13 -12.29
CA PRO A 373 3.08 15.90 -13.02
C PRO A 373 1.75 15.84 -13.79
N PRO A 374 1.74 15.57 -15.11
CA PRO A 374 0.51 15.59 -15.90
C PRO A 374 -0.55 14.60 -15.42
N SER A 375 -0.15 13.43 -14.89
CA SER A 375 -1.08 12.45 -14.34
C SER A 375 -1.82 12.98 -13.10
N LEU A 376 -1.16 13.80 -12.28
CA LEU A 376 -1.78 14.47 -11.13
C LEU A 376 -2.79 15.53 -11.61
N VAL A 377 -2.41 16.38 -12.56
CA VAL A 377 -3.30 17.43 -13.10
C VAL A 377 -4.55 16.83 -13.75
N ALA A 378 -4.37 15.81 -14.60
CA ALA A 378 -5.44 15.13 -15.31
C ALA A 378 -6.44 14.43 -14.35
N TYR A 379 -5.96 13.97 -13.20
CA TYR A 379 -6.79 13.32 -12.19
C TYR A 379 -7.44 14.33 -11.23
N ALA A 380 -6.66 15.25 -10.67
CA ALA A 380 -7.07 16.12 -9.57
C ALA A 380 -8.05 17.22 -10.02
N LEU A 381 -7.84 17.83 -11.19
CA LEU A 381 -8.72 18.93 -11.64
C LEU A 381 -10.18 18.46 -11.85
N PRO A 382 -10.45 17.29 -12.47
CA PRO A 382 -11.82 16.81 -12.59
C PRO A 382 -12.43 16.27 -11.29
N THR A 383 -11.61 15.72 -10.39
CA THR A 383 -12.11 15.03 -9.20
C THR A 383 -12.23 15.93 -7.97
N CYS A 384 -11.27 16.84 -7.78
CA CYS A 384 -11.17 17.70 -6.61
C CYS A 384 -11.57 19.15 -6.89
N CYS A 385 -11.46 19.61 -8.14
CA CYS A 385 -11.72 21.01 -8.50
C CYS A 385 -13.01 21.20 -9.32
N ASN A 386 -13.78 20.12 -9.56
CA ASN A 386 -15.02 20.13 -10.35
C ASN A 386 -14.88 20.68 -11.79
N ILE A 387 -13.69 20.59 -12.39
CA ILE A 387 -13.45 21.04 -13.77
C ILE A 387 -13.81 19.93 -14.74
N SER A 388 -14.51 20.22 -15.84
CA SER A 388 -14.91 19.16 -16.76
C SER A 388 -13.69 18.50 -17.42
N LYS A 389 -13.71 17.17 -17.63
CA LYS A 389 -12.61 16.46 -18.30
C LYS A 389 -12.23 17.06 -19.67
N PRO A 390 -13.18 17.50 -20.51
CA PRO A 390 -12.87 18.21 -21.76
C PRO A 390 -12.10 19.51 -21.53
N ASP A 391 -12.48 20.30 -20.51
CA ASP A 391 -11.82 21.57 -20.22
C ASP A 391 -10.39 21.35 -19.70
N VAL A 392 -10.19 20.32 -18.87
CA VAL A 392 -8.85 19.91 -18.41
C VAL A 392 -8.00 19.45 -19.59
N ALA A 393 -8.55 18.67 -20.52
CA ALA A 393 -7.82 18.25 -21.72
C ALA A 393 -7.40 19.44 -22.60
N ARG A 394 -8.29 20.44 -22.78
CA ARG A 394 -7.94 21.69 -23.49
C ARG A 394 -6.84 22.45 -22.76
N LEU A 395 -6.96 22.60 -21.44
CA LEU A 395 -5.96 23.29 -20.63
C LEU A 395 -4.59 22.60 -20.70
N MET A 396 -4.54 21.28 -20.57
CA MET A 396 -3.28 20.54 -20.67
C MET A 396 -2.66 20.62 -22.07
N HIS A 397 -3.48 20.74 -23.12
CA HIS A 397 -2.99 21.02 -24.47
C HIS A 397 -2.49 22.46 -24.62
N GLU A 398 -3.15 23.45 -24.02
CA GLU A 398 -2.68 24.85 -23.98
C GLU A 398 -1.33 24.98 -23.27
N LEU A 399 -1.09 24.16 -22.25
CA LEU A 399 0.13 24.16 -21.45
C LEU A 399 1.26 23.29 -22.06
N GLU A 400 1.04 22.68 -23.22
CA GLU A 400 2.03 21.86 -23.94
C GLU A 400 2.62 20.70 -23.11
N PHE A 401 1.81 20.04 -22.27
CA PHE A 401 2.28 18.86 -21.53
C PHE A 401 2.84 17.80 -22.49
N GLU A 402 4.12 17.43 -22.32
CA GLU A 402 4.76 16.39 -23.13
C GLU A 402 4.42 14.99 -22.61
N THR A 403 4.33 14.01 -23.53
CA THR A 403 4.05 12.59 -23.23
C THR A 403 5.15 11.85 -22.46
N MET A 404 6.29 12.50 -22.22
CA MET A 404 7.55 11.87 -21.82
C MET A 404 7.92 12.04 -20.34
N THR A 405 7.15 12.78 -19.52
CA THR A 405 7.46 12.88 -18.09
C THR A 405 7.22 11.54 -17.40
N ASP A 406 8.32 10.87 -17.05
CA ASP A 406 8.34 9.57 -16.41
C ASP A 406 7.60 9.58 -15.07
N VAL A 407 7.04 8.42 -14.72
CA VAL A 407 6.20 8.21 -13.52
C VAL A 407 7.03 8.12 -12.23
N ALA A 408 8.34 8.33 -12.31
CA ALA A 408 9.31 8.15 -11.23
C ALA A 408 9.08 9.06 -10.01
N TRP A 409 8.31 10.15 -10.15
CA TRP A 409 8.00 11.08 -9.07
C TRP A 409 7.15 10.46 -7.95
N LEU A 410 6.34 9.42 -8.24
CA LEU A 410 5.53 8.74 -7.23
C LEU A 410 6.38 7.92 -6.26
N ASP A 411 7.50 7.36 -6.72
CA ASP A 411 8.40 6.58 -5.88
C ASP A 411 9.17 7.46 -4.89
N SER A 412 9.28 8.77 -5.17
CA SER A 412 9.86 9.74 -4.23
C SER A 412 8.89 10.19 -3.13
N MET A 413 7.59 9.88 -3.22
CA MET A 413 6.63 10.27 -2.19
C MET A 413 6.73 9.34 -0.96
N PRO A 414 7.01 9.87 0.24
CA PRO A 414 6.98 9.08 1.46
C PRO A 414 5.60 8.46 1.68
N PHE A 415 5.53 7.32 2.37
CA PHE A 415 4.29 6.56 2.63
C PHE A 415 3.57 5.98 1.40
N ALA A 416 4.04 6.22 0.17
CA ALA A 416 3.49 5.63 -1.05
C ALA A 416 4.08 4.23 -1.37
N PRO A 417 5.42 4.03 -1.42
CA PRO A 417 6.01 2.77 -1.90
C PRO A 417 6.29 1.74 -0.80
N THR A 418 6.18 2.08 0.50
CA THR A 418 6.73 1.22 1.57
C THR A 418 5.67 0.26 2.12
N PRO A 419 5.52 -1.00 1.65
CA PRO A 419 4.56 -1.92 2.25
C PRO A 419 4.98 -2.23 3.70
N LEU A 420 4.05 -2.07 4.64
CA LEU A 420 4.13 -2.75 5.93
C LEU A 420 3.66 -4.19 5.68
N HIS A 421 4.36 -5.18 6.23
CA HIS A 421 3.96 -6.57 6.10
C HIS A 421 2.60 -6.81 6.77
N LEU A 422 1.81 -7.75 6.22
CA LEU A 422 0.43 -8.03 6.64
C LEU A 422 0.30 -8.29 8.15
N ARG A 423 1.25 -9.00 8.77
CA ARG A 423 1.26 -9.25 10.23
C ARG A 423 1.35 -7.97 11.07
N THR A 424 2.11 -6.99 10.60
CA THR A 424 2.24 -5.68 11.26
C THR A 424 0.98 -4.85 11.02
N LEU A 425 0.38 -4.96 9.83
CA LEU A 425 -0.91 -4.35 9.51
C LEU A 425 -2.11 -4.98 10.25
N GLU A 426 -2.08 -6.26 10.59
CA GLU A 426 -3.14 -6.91 11.38
C GLU A 426 -3.15 -6.43 12.83
N ALA A 427 -1.97 -6.14 13.40
CA ALA A 427 -1.83 -5.58 14.74
C ALA A 427 -2.18 -4.08 14.79
N ILE A 428 -2.00 -3.39 13.68
CA ILE A 428 -2.13 -1.95 13.56
C ILE A 428 -3.48 -1.64 12.86
N ARG A 429 -4.49 -1.15 13.58
CA ARG A 429 -5.79 -0.71 13.00
C ARG A 429 -5.68 0.57 12.13
N PHE A 430 -4.63 0.69 11.35
CA PHE A 430 -4.30 1.86 10.58
C PHE A 430 -4.81 1.69 9.15
N HIS A 431 -5.73 2.57 8.76
CA HIS A 431 -6.24 2.58 7.41
C HIS A 431 -5.27 3.41 6.58
N ARG A 432 -4.33 2.74 5.90
CA ARG A 432 -3.49 3.38 4.89
C ARG A 432 -4.34 3.66 3.66
N ILE A 433 -4.21 4.87 3.11
CA ILE A 433 -4.90 5.23 1.87
C ILE A 433 -4.00 4.77 0.72
N PRO A 434 -4.47 3.80 -0.10
CA PRO A 434 -3.67 3.25 -1.18
C PRO A 434 -3.41 4.30 -2.27
N LEU A 435 -2.33 4.09 -3.01
CA LEU A 435 -2.02 4.89 -4.18
C LEU A 435 -3.14 4.81 -5.22
N ILE A 436 -3.44 5.96 -5.83
CA ILE A 436 -4.39 6.05 -6.93
C ILE A 436 -3.71 5.52 -8.20
N ALA A 437 -4.19 4.39 -8.72
CA ALA A 437 -3.63 3.75 -9.90
C ALA A 437 -3.55 4.68 -11.14
N ALA A 438 -4.46 5.65 -11.25
CA ALA A 438 -4.46 6.64 -12.33
C ALA A 438 -3.24 7.59 -12.29
N LEU A 439 -2.67 7.86 -11.12
CA LEU A 439 -1.47 8.70 -11.00
C LEU A 439 -0.23 8.00 -11.57
N ASN A 440 -0.21 6.66 -11.53
CA ASN A 440 0.87 5.82 -12.05
C ASN A 440 0.77 5.59 -13.58
N GLN A 441 -0.22 6.19 -14.24
CA GLN A 441 -0.38 6.09 -15.68
C GLN A 441 0.34 7.26 -16.35
N ARG A 442 1.12 6.95 -17.41
CA ARG A 442 1.64 8.00 -18.29
C ARG A 442 0.46 8.75 -18.87
N TRP A 443 0.50 10.08 -18.75
CA TRP A 443 -0.47 10.89 -19.44
C TRP A 443 -0.23 10.76 -20.93
N THR A 444 -1.25 10.30 -21.63
CA THR A 444 -1.32 10.41 -23.07
C THR A 444 -2.30 11.54 -23.35
N PRO A 445 -1.97 12.48 -24.27
CA PRO A 445 -2.97 13.38 -24.77
C PRO A 445 -4.11 12.49 -25.25
N PRO A 446 -5.36 12.78 -24.87
CA PRO A 446 -6.46 12.01 -25.39
C PRO A 446 -6.31 12.04 -26.90
N ALA A 447 -6.01 10.88 -27.51
CA ALA A 447 -6.07 10.75 -28.95
C ALA A 447 -7.40 11.37 -29.34
N CYS A 448 -7.38 12.40 -30.20
CA CYS A 448 -8.58 13.14 -30.61
C CYS A 448 -9.75 12.16 -30.58
N PRO A 449 -10.76 12.39 -29.70
CA PRO A 449 -11.78 11.38 -29.49
C PRO A 449 -12.31 10.99 -30.87
N PRO A 450 -12.35 9.69 -31.23
CA PRO A 450 -12.97 9.32 -32.50
C PRO A 450 -14.38 9.95 -32.45
N PRO A 451 -14.75 10.77 -33.43
CA PRO A 451 -15.99 11.50 -33.40
C PRO A 451 -17.11 10.51 -33.71
N THR A 452 -17.56 9.78 -32.70
CA THR A 452 -18.79 8.99 -32.82
C THR A 452 -19.52 9.00 -31.49
N VAL A 453 -20.03 10.18 -31.13
CA VAL A 453 -21.37 10.21 -30.55
C VAL A 453 -22.26 9.47 -31.53
N ALA A 454 -22.98 8.44 -31.06
CA ALA A 454 -23.72 7.55 -31.93
C ALA A 454 -24.74 8.36 -32.76
N VAL A 455 -24.85 8.09 -34.06
CA VAL A 455 -25.65 8.85 -35.04
C VAL A 455 -27.10 9.09 -34.56
N ASN A 456 -27.65 8.19 -33.74
CA ASN A 456 -28.98 8.31 -33.16
C ASN A 456 -29.15 9.45 -32.13
N LEU A 457 -28.07 10.12 -31.73
CA LEU A 457 -28.09 11.30 -30.84
C LEU A 457 -27.98 12.62 -31.62
N HIS A 458 -27.69 12.57 -32.92
CA HIS A 458 -27.52 13.74 -33.78
C HIS A 458 -28.61 13.90 -34.84
N LEU A 459 -29.32 12.82 -35.17
CA LEU A 459 -30.36 12.82 -36.18
C LEU A 459 -31.74 12.65 -35.55
N ASP A 460 -32.67 13.47 -36.01
CA ASP A 460 -34.08 13.34 -35.69
C ASP A 460 -34.59 11.94 -36.10
N PRO A 461 -35.51 11.31 -35.31
CA PRO A 461 -36.11 10.03 -35.65
C PRO A 461 -36.66 9.94 -37.09
N ASP A 462 -37.18 11.03 -37.64
CA ASP A 462 -37.72 11.05 -39.00
C ASP A 462 -36.61 11.05 -40.07
N ALA A 463 -35.47 11.69 -39.79
CA ALA A 463 -34.29 11.59 -40.65
C ALA A 463 -33.73 10.15 -40.65
N LEU A 464 -33.72 9.49 -39.48
CA LEU A 464 -33.33 8.08 -39.37
C LEU A 464 -34.29 7.15 -40.12
N LYS A 465 -35.61 7.38 -40.02
CA LYS A 465 -36.62 6.65 -40.82
C LYS A 465 -36.34 6.79 -42.32
N HIS A 466 -36.06 8.00 -42.80
CA HIS A 466 -35.73 8.24 -44.20
C HIS A 466 -34.45 7.51 -44.63
N ILE A 467 -33.39 7.56 -43.81
CA ILE A 467 -32.15 6.82 -44.10
C ILE A 467 -32.41 5.31 -44.14
N PHE A 468 -33.23 4.80 -43.23
CA PHE A 468 -33.54 3.37 -43.15
C PHE A 468 -34.43 2.89 -44.30
N SER A 469 -35.21 3.75 -44.96
CA SER A 469 -36.00 3.36 -46.13
C SER A 469 -35.15 2.94 -47.33
N PHE A 470 -33.87 3.33 -47.37
CA PHE A 470 -32.92 2.88 -48.41
C PHE A 470 -32.32 1.49 -48.14
N LEU A 471 -32.55 0.91 -46.95
CA LEU A 471 -31.95 -0.36 -46.56
C LEU A 471 -32.77 -1.57 -47.03
N SER A 472 -32.07 -2.68 -47.31
CA SER A 472 -32.73 -3.95 -47.61
C SER A 472 -33.34 -4.58 -46.36
N CYS A 473 -34.32 -5.47 -46.53
CA CYS A 473 -34.95 -6.20 -45.41
C CYS A 473 -33.93 -6.89 -44.48
N LYS A 474 -32.84 -7.45 -45.04
CA LYS A 474 -31.78 -8.09 -44.25
C LYS A 474 -31.03 -7.09 -43.37
N ARG A 475 -30.75 -5.88 -43.90
CA ARG A 475 -30.06 -4.82 -43.15
C ARG A 475 -30.97 -4.21 -42.09
N LEU A 476 -32.25 -3.98 -42.41
CA LEU A 476 -33.26 -3.55 -41.44
C LEU A 476 -33.37 -4.50 -40.24
N CYS A 477 -33.38 -5.81 -40.47
CA CYS A 477 -33.38 -6.79 -39.38
C CYS A 477 -32.11 -6.74 -38.50
N ARG A 478 -30.96 -6.36 -39.06
CA ARG A 478 -29.70 -6.22 -38.30
C ARG A 478 -29.63 -4.91 -37.52
N LEU A 479 -30.33 -3.85 -37.94
CA LEU A 479 -30.36 -2.59 -37.19
C LEU A 479 -30.94 -2.76 -35.79
N ALA A 480 -31.85 -3.72 -35.61
CA ALA A 480 -32.42 -4.03 -34.31
C ALA A 480 -31.39 -4.51 -33.26
N SER A 481 -30.20 -4.96 -33.67
CA SER A 481 -29.13 -5.35 -32.75
C SER A 481 -28.14 -4.23 -32.44
N VAL A 482 -28.31 -3.03 -33.00
CA VAL A 482 -27.36 -1.91 -32.82
C VAL A 482 -27.66 -1.14 -31.53
N CYS A 483 -28.87 -0.62 -31.37
CA CYS A 483 -29.32 0.06 -30.16
C CYS A 483 -30.86 0.08 -30.07
N ARG A 484 -31.41 0.53 -28.92
CA ARG A 484 -32.87 0.59 -28.71
C ARG A 484 -33.57 1.50 -29.71
N VAL A 485 -33.03 2.70 -29.96
CA VAL A 485 -33.60 3.66 -30.94
C VAL A 485 -33.65 3.04 -32.35
N PHE A 486 -32.57 2.38 -32.78
CA PHE A 486 -32.54 1.74 -34.10
C PHE A 486 -33.49 0.55 -34.19
N ARG A 487 -33.63 -0.21 -33.10
CA ARG A 487 -34.65 -1.26 -33.01
C ARG A 487 -36.04 -0.68 -33.17
N ASP A 488 -36.39 0.34 -32.40
CA ASP A 488 -37.74 0.88 -32.39
C ASP A 488 -38.09 1.48 -33.77
N ILE A 489 -37.18 2.25 -34.38
CA ILE A 489 -37.33 2.77 -35.75
C ILE A 489 -37.40 1.63 -36.79
N SER A 490 -36.55 0.61 -36.70
CA SER A 490 -36.56 -0.51 -37.65
C SER A 490 -37.83 -1.37 -37.58
N HIS A 491 -38.64 -1.22 -36.54
CA HIS A 491 -39.92 -1.89 -36.36
C HIS A 491 -41.12 -1.04 -36.83
N GLU A 492 -40.90 0.20 -37.27
CA GLU A 492 -41.95 1.11 -37.74
C GLU A 492 -42.77 0.50 -38.90
N PRO A 493 -44.11 0.43 -38.79
CA PRO A 493 -44.97 -0.18 -39.80
C PRO A 493 -44.80 0.43 -41.20
N TRP A 494 -44.59 1.75 -41.27
CA TRP A 494 -44.43 2.50 -42.51
C TRP A 494 -43.22 2.03 -43.34
N LEU A 495 -42.08 1.74 -42.70
CA LEU A 495 -40.87 1.25 -43.39
C LEU A 495 -41.13 -0.09 -44.09
N TRP A 496 -41.80 -1.00 -43.38
CA TRP A 496 -42.13 -2.33 -43.91
C TRP A 496 -43.21 -2.27 -44.97
N GLN A 497 -44.16 -1.34 -44.87
CA GLN A 497 -45.16 -1.08 -45.89
C GLN A 497 -44.51 -0.59 -47.21
N GLN A 498 -43.63 0.41 -47.13
CA GLN A 498 -42.90 0.90 -48.30
C GLN A 498 -42.05 -0.21 -48.94
N LEU A 499 -41.33 -0.98 -48.12
CA LEU A 499 -40.51 -2.08 -48.61
C LEU A 499 -41.37 -3.18 -49.27
N HIS A 500 -42.54 -3.47 -48.71
CA HIS A 500 -43.50 -4.41 -49.28
C HIS A 500 -44.01 -3.93 -50.65
N GLN A 501 -44.45 -2.67 -50.75
CA GLN A 501 -44.95 -2.07 -51.99
C GLN A 501 -43.86 -2.04 -53.07
N LYS A 502 -42.62 -1.72 -52.70
CA LYS A 502 -41.45 -1.74 -53.60
C LYS A 502 -41.18 -3.13 -54.18
N HIS A 503 -41.33 -4.19 -53.39
CA HIS A 503 -41.06 -5.56 -53.83
C HIS A 503 -42.25 -6.23 -54.53
N TRP A 504 -43.49 -5.89 -54.16
CA TRP A 504 -44.70 -6.51 -54.69
C TRP A 504 -45.82 -5.47 -54.90
N PRO A 505 -45.71 -4.60 -55.93
CA PRO A 505 -46.70 -3.56 -56.20
C PRO A 505 -48.06 -4.12 -56.64
N THR A 506 -48.12 -5.38 -57.07
CA THR A 506 -49.32 -6.03 -57.60
C THR A 506 -50.21 -6.70 -56.55
N VAL A 507 -49.86 -6.55 -55.25
CA VAL A 507 -50.64 -7.13 -54.16
C VAL A 507 -51.90 -6.32 -53.92
N VAL A 508 -53.06 -6.98 -53.99
CA VAL A 508 -54.37 -6.38 -53.77
C VAL A 508 -54.76 -6.58 -52.32
N CYS A 509 -55.06 -5.48 -51.62
CA CYS A 509 -55.63 -5.49 -50.28
C CYS A 509 -57.09 -5.06 -50.34
N GLU A 510 -58.00 -5.91 -49.87
CA GLU A 510 -59.44 -5.64 -49.82
C GLU A 510 -59.93 -5.36 -48.39
N HIS A 511 -59.02 -5.19 -47.43
CA HIS A 511 -59.39 -4.81 -46.07
C HIS A 511 -59.89 -3.36 -46.03
N PRO A 512 -60.78 -3.01 -45.08
CA PRO A 512 -61.19 -1.63 -44.84
C PRO A 512 -59.98 -0.72 -44.59
N THR A 513 -60.10 0.57 -44.91
CA THR A 513 -59.03 1.57 -44.70
C THR A 513 -58.58 1.69 -43.24
N GLU A 514 -59.42 1.28 -42.29
CA GLU A 514 -59.12 1.25 -40.85
C GLU A 514 -58.28 0.03 -40.42
N PHE A 515 -58.12 -0.98 -41.29
CA PHE A 515 -57.40 -2.20 -40.94
C PHE A 515 -55.87 -2.00 -41.03
N SER A 516 -55.21 -2.01 -39.88
CA SER A 516 -53.75 -1.92 -39.79
C SER A 516 -53.09 -3.30 -39.92
N HIS A 517 -52.23 -3.47 -40.92
CA HIS A 517 -51.42 -4.66 -41.08
C HIS A 517 -50.18 -4.62 -40.18
N ASP A 518 -49.81 -5.76 -39.59
CA ASP A 518 -48.43 -6.00 -39.17
C ASP A 518 -47.56 -6.21 -40.44
N TRP A 519 -47.13 -5.10 -41.01
CA TRP A 519 -46.37 -5.07 -42.25
C TRP A 519 -45.07 -5.86 -42.17
N LYS A 520 -44.44 -5.97 -40.99
CA LYS A 520 -43.20 -6.73 -40.80
C LYS A 520 -43.45 -8.23 -40.90
N THR A 521 -44.42 -8.74 -40.16
CA THR A 521 -44.80 -10.17 -40.23
C THR A 521 -45.34 -10.52 -41.61
N PHE A 522 -46.15 -9.63 -42.18
CA PHE A 522 -46.71 -9.81 -43.51
C PHE A 522 -45.62 -9.88 -44.60
N PHE A 523 -44.65 -8.95 -44.57
CA PHE A 523 -43.48 -8.98 -45.44
C PHE A 523 -42.67 -10.26 -45.27
N LYS A 524 -42.40 -10.68 -44.02
CA LYS A 524 -41.62 -11.90 -43.71
C LYS A 524 -42.26 -13.14 -44.33
N HIS A 525 -43.56 -13.32 -44.13
CA HIS A 525 -44.30 -14.48 -44.64
C HIS A 525 -44.24 -14.57 -46.17
N ARG A 526 -44.50 -13.45 -46.84
CA ARG A 526 -44.44 -13.38 -48.31
C ARG A 526 -43.03 -13.57 -48.85
N TYR A 527 -42.03 -12.97 -48.20
CA TYR A 527 -40.62 -13.14 -48.55
C TYR A 527 -40.16 -14.60 -48.43
N LEU A 528 -40.56 -15.31 -47.37
CA LEU A 528 -40.25 -16.73 -47.19
C LEU A 528 -40.94 -17.60 -48.25
N GLY A 529 -42.22 -17.34 -48.55
CA GLY A 529 -42.93 -18.02 -49.64
C GLY A 529 -42.24 -17.83 -50.99
N MET A 530 -41.82 -16.61 -51.31
CA MET A 530 -41.06 -16.31 -52.53
C MET A 530 -39.70 -17.00 -52.56
N ARG A 531 -39.01 -17.08 -51.42
CA ARG A 531 -37.72 -17.77 -51.31
C ARG A 531 -37.89 -19.28 -51.52
N GLN A 532 -38.94 -19.88 -50.98
CA GLN A 532 -39.26 -21.30 -51.20
C GLN A 532 -39.58 -21.56 -52.68
N LEU A 533 -40.31 -20.66 -53.32
CA LEU A 533 -40.61 -20.70 -54.75
C LEU A 533 -39.35 -20.60 -55.63
N ARG A 534 -38.39 -19.75 -55.25
CA ARG A 534 -37.09 -19.66 -55.96
C ARG A 534 -36.30 -20.95 -55.82
N ARG A 535 -36.31 -21.56 -54.62
CA ARG A 535 -35.60 -22.82 -54.35
C ARG A 535 -36.18 -24.02 -55.10
N SER A 536 -37.46 -23.99 -55.48
CA SER A 536 -38.06 -25.08 -56.26
C SER A 536 -37.64 -25.07 -57.74
N GLY A 537 -36.89 -24.07 -58.19
CA GLY A 537 -36.46 -23.92 -59.59
C GLY A 537 -37.58 -23.54 -60.57
N LYS A 538 -38.83 -23.43 -60.10
CA LYS A 538 -40.02 -23.19 -60.94
C LYS A 538 -40.57 -21.77 -60.83
N PHE A 539 -39.73 -20.82 -60.39
CA PHE A 539 -40.10 -19.43 -60.13
C PHE A 539 -40.69 -18.69 -61.34
N ASN A 540 -40.27 -19.06 -62.56
CA ASN A 540 -40.75 -18.41 -63.79
C ASN A 540 -42.16 -18.89 -64.20
N VAL A 541 -42.60 -20.05 -63.69
CA VAL A 541 -43.87 -20.68 -64.06
C VAL A 541 -44.88 -20.59 -62.92
N TRP A 542 -44.44 -20.78 -61.68
CA TRP A 542 -45.30 -20.75 -60.51
C TRP A 542 -45.33 -19.35 -59.91
N ARG A 543 -46.49 -18.95 -59.38
CA ARG A 543 -46.69 -17.62 -58.78
C ARG A 543 -47.36 -17.74 -57.42
N LEU A 544 -47.04 -16.84 -56.51
CA LEU A 544 -47.82 -16.66 -55.29
C LEU A 544 -49.09 -15.88 -55.61
N CYS A 545 -50.17 -16.20 -54.90
CA CYS A 545 -51.37 -15.38 -54.92
C CYS A 545 -51.02 -13.92 -54.55
N ASN A 546 -51.59 -12.97 -55.29
CA ASN A 546 -51.38 -11.54 -55.07
C ASN A 546 -52.44 -10.94 -54.14
N HIS A 547 -53.35 -11.73 -53.58
CA HIS A 547 -54.25 -11.22 -52.56
C HIS A 547 -53.50 -11.08 -51.23
N CYS A 548 -53.77 -10.01 -50.49
CA CYS A 548 -53.22 -9.81 -49.16
C CYS A 548 -53.51 -11.04 -48.26
N GLY A 549 -52.54 -11.40 -47.41
CA GLY A 549 -52.59 -12.58 -46.53
C GLY A 549 -52.41 -13.95 -47.22
N CYS A 550 -52.55 -14.07 -48.53
CA CYS A 550 -52.54 -15.37 -49.21
C CYS A 550 -51.13 -15.78 -49.68
N LEU A 551 -50.66 -16.93 -49.18
CA LEU A 551 -49.37 -17.53 -49.53
C LEU A 551 -49.49 -18.74 -50.47
N GLN A 552 -50.66 -18.94 -51.08
CA GLN A 552 -50.89 -20.09 -51.97
C GLN A 552 -50.00 -19.98 -53.20
N VAL A 553 -49.18 -21.01 -53.43
CA VAL A 553 -48.41 -21.19 -54.67
C VAL A 553 -49.31 -21.80 -55.72
N LEU A 554 -49.33 -21.20 -56.91
CA LEU A 554 -50.21 -21.54 -58.01
C LEU A 554 -49.34 -21.84 -59.24
N LYS A 555 -49.59 -22.96 -59.88
CA LYS A 555 -48.70 -23.51 -60.92
C LYS A 555 -49.03 -23.01 -62.33
N SER A 556 -50.20 -22.40 -62.52
CA SER A 556 -50.64 -21.83 -63.80
C SER A 556 -51.54 -20.61 -63.57
N GLU A 557 -51.71 -19.79 -64.61
CA GLU A 557 -52.59 -18.61 -64.58
C GLU A 557 -54.06 -18.98 -64.37
N LEU A 558 -54.52 -20.08 -65.00
CA LEU A 558 -55.85 -20.64 -64.77
C LEU A 558 -56.06 -21.07 -63.31
N GLN A 559 -55.03 -21.59 -62.63
CA GLN A 559 -55.11 -21.90 -61.21
C GLN A 559 -55.20 -20.63 -60.35
N LEU A 560 -54.48 -19.57 -60.72
CA LEU A 560 -54.56 -18.27 -60.04
C LEU A 560 -55.95 -17.66 -60.17
N GLU A 561 -56.53 -17.65 -61.36
CA GLU A 561 -57.88 -17.12 -61.57
C GLU A 561 -58.93 -17.94 -60.81
N ASN A 562 -58.86 -19.27 -60.87
CA ASN A 562 -59.76 -20.15 -60.12
C ASN A 562 -59.60 -19.97 -58.60
N HIS A 563 -58.37 -19.82 -58.11
CA HIS A 563 -58.09 -19.57 -56.70
C HIS A 563 -58.65 -18.22 -56.25
N ARG A 564 -58.43 -17.15 -57.03
CA ARG A 564 -59.03 -15.83 -56.78
C ARG A 564 -60.56 -15.95 -56.71
N ARG A 565 -61.21 -16.52 -57.72
CA ARG A 565 -62.68 -16.70 -57.74
C ARG A 565 -63.22 -17.50 -56.56
N ARG A 566 -62.49 -18.53 -56.08
CA ARG A 566 -62.96 -19.43 -55.01
C ARG A 566 -62.68 -18.94 -53.59
N LYS A 567 -61.55 -18.25 -53.37
CA LYS A 567 -61.05 -17.87 -52.04
C LYS A 567 -61.11 -16.37 -51.76
N HIS A 568 -61.12 -15.54 -52.80
CA HIS A 568 -61.05 -14.08 -52.70
C HIS A 568 -62.15 -13.36 -53.49
N GLY A 569 -62.93 -14.06 -54.31
CA GLY A 569 -64.05 -13.48 -55.03
C GLY A 569 -65.21 -13.19 -54.08
N ALA A 570 -65.93 -12.09 -54.33
CA ALA A 570 -67.20 -11.82 -53.68
C ALA A 570 -68.12 -13.05 -53.76
N PRO A 571 -68.81 -13.45 -52.68
CA PRO A 571 -69.67 -14.62 -52.70
C PRO A 571 -70.74 -14.45 -53.79
N SER A 572 -70.60 -15.23 -54.87
CA SER A 572 -71.59 -15.24 -55.94
C SER A 572 -72.97 -15.52 -55.35
N LYS A 573 -73.93 -14.62 -55.60
CA LYS A 573 -75.34 -14.72 -55.16
C LYS A 573 -75.99 -16.08 -55.49
N ARG A 574 -75.44 -16.87 -56.43
CA ARG A 574 -75.88 -18.24 -56.74
C ARG A 574 -75.60 -19.28 -55.66
N ARG A 575 -74.69 -19.03 -54.70
CA ARG A 575 -74.41 -19.96 -53.58
C ARG A 575 -75.37 -19.81 -52.41
N ILE A 576 -76.07 -18.68 -52.29
CA ILE A 576 -77.13 -18.45 -51.29
C ILE A 576 -78.39 -19.25 -51.67
N TYR A 577 -78.74 -19.33 -52.95
CA TYR A 577 -79.91 -20.09 -53.41
C TYR A 577 -79.78 -21.62 -53.27
N ARG A 578 -78.57 -22.19 -53.39
CA ARG A 578 -78.33 -23.64 -53.22
C ARG A 578 -78.23 -24.08 -51.76
N ARG A 579 -77.92 -23.16 -50.84
CA ARG A 579 -77.93 -23.44 -49.39
C ARG A 579 -79.35 -23.38 -48.83
N ASN A 580 -80.19 -22.47 -49.34
CA ASN A 580 -81.61 -22.37 -48.97
C ASN A 580 -82.48 -23.50 -49.55
N ARG A 581 -82.10 -24.12 -50.67
CA ARG A 581 -82.84 -25.29 -51.21
C ARG A 581 -82.55 -26.58 -50.45
N LYS A 582 -81.39 -26.69 -49.78
CA LYS A 582 -81.04 -27.85 -48.94
C LYS A 582 -81.62 -27.78 -47.52
N THR A 583 -82.13 -26.61 -47.10
CA THR A 583 -82.80 -26.41 -45.81
C THR A 583 -84.33 -26.45 -45.90
N CYS A 584 -84.91 -26.68 -47.09
CA CYS A 584 -86.35 -26.91 -47.25
C CYS A 584 -86.72 -28.38 -47.51
N ASP A 585 -85.76 -29.24 -47.90
CA ASP A 585 -85.98 -30.69 -48.10
C ASP A 585 -85.75 -31.51 -46.81
N GLU A 586 -85.46 -30.87 -45.66
CA GLU A 586 -85.40 -31.50 -44.33
C GLU A 586 -86.57 -31.03 -43.43
N SER A 587 -87.67 -30.55 -44.04
CA SER A 587 -88.90 -30.15 -43.35
C SER A 587 -90.17 -30.56 -44.11
N ALA A 588 -90.12 -31.69 -44.82
CA ALA A 588 -91.28 -32.41 -45.35
C ALA A 588 -91.11 -33.91 -45.13
#